data_AF-A0A4R2HEF7-F1
#
_entry.id   AF-A0A4R2HEF7-F1
#
_cell.length_a   1.000
_cell.length_b   1.000
_cell.length_c   1.000
_cell.angle_alpha   90.00
_cell.angle_beta   90.00
_cell.angle_gamma   90.00
#
_symmetry.space_group_name_H-M   'P 1'
#
loop_
_entity.id
_entity.type
_entity.pdbx_description
1 polymer ?
#
loop_
_entity_poly.entity_id
_entity_poly.type
_entity_poly.pdbx_seq_one_letter_code
_entity_poly.pdbx_strand_id
1 'polypeptide(L)'
;MENSRPQDLAVLVHDKLRLTKQKFPLPNLEVLVDLFDCLFYSSMCKEESDLIRVTVTFIDPSNPDPAPPSHLVPERWSCIAFEQALIMDTKTLAKLSKAADPASSSLAVYYDEKGKLYIWGMIDQAMHYQNFLNYESDTGSEQPGLFQVSVSDIGTLHVLFDYELLATLKQNILVKRYLDVLTIGPISKILRKNAEFLKVNLREYLEKEHPNEQYAEWEDFLDGLWIQTFSRLLLKIQNYQHGGAILLADDSADLDVKYRIHYERLTLAMVAHAKAAVDNFVSENTIEGGMHTGKRTISKELYLRESASFYNKKGTADEIKGAIDFIASQSCVDGVVLFNRSMVTNGFGAVLRAKKMPRKIFVSTTATATPKSLEAHDPRYYGTRHRSMIAYCWNHPTALGLVISQDGDIRAFSKIEDKLIMWENIKTQQYLTNRSQNRKK
;
A
#
# COMPACT_ATOMS: atom_id res chain seq x y z
N MET A 1 -19.21 8.25 0.42
CA MET A 1 -20.54 8.69 0.90
C MET A 1 -20.29 9.94 1.70
N GLU A 2 -20.87 11.07 1.29
CA GLU A 2 -20.67 12.36 1.96
C GLU A 2 -21.55 12.48 3.20
N ASN A 3 -21.15 13.34 4.13
CA ASN A 3 -21.83 13.59 5.41
C ASN A 3 -21.98 12.35 6.31
N SER A 4 -21.08 11.38 6.16
CA SER A 4 -21.02 10.18 7.00
C SER A 4 -20.44 10.48 8.38
N ARG A 5 -20.90 9.71 9.37
CA ARG A 5 -20.52 9.78 10.79
C ARG A 5 -19.90 8.45 11.24
N PRO A 6 -19.28 8.39 12.43
CA PRO A 6 -18.78 7.12 12.96
C PRO A 6 -19.85 6.02 13.06
N GLN A 7 -21.11 6.40 13.31
CA GLN A 7 -22.27 5.48 13.21
C GLN A 7 -22.36 4.75 11.87
N ASP A 8 -22.16 5.46 10.74
CA ASP A 8 -22.25 4.86 9.40
C ASP A 8 -21.09 3.89 9.15
N LEU A 9 -19.92 4.21 9.71
CA LEU A 9 -18.77 3.31 9.72
C LEU A 9 -19.09 2.05 10.53
N ALA A 10 -19.68 2.20 11.72
CA ALA A 10 -20.09 1.09 12.59
C ALA A 10 -21.02 0.11 11.89
N VAL A 11 -22.09 0.63 11.26
CA VAL A 11 -23.05 -0.20 10.51
C VAL A 11 -22.35 -0.95 9.38
N LEU A 12 -21.52 -0.27 8.59
CA LEU A 12 -20.83 -0.89 7.45
C LEU A 12 -19.85 -1.99 7.90
N VAL A 13 -19.08 -1.74 8.95
CA VAL A 13 -18.11 -2.70 9.49
C VAL A 13 -18.84 -3.90 10.08
N HIS A 14 -19.87 -3.67 10.89
CA HIS A 14 -20.69 -4.73 11.47
C HIS A 14 -21.29 -5.65 10.39
N ASP A 15 -21.87 -5.07 9.34
CA ASP A 15 -22.43 -5.83 8.22
C ASP A 15 -21.37 -6.63 7.47
N LYS A 16 -20.19 -6.05 7.21
CA LYS A 16 -19.08 -6.75 6.57
C LYS A 16 -18.58 -7.93 7.43
N LEU A 17 -18.33 -7.71 8.72
CA LEU A 17 -17.86 -8.75 9.63
C LEU A 17 -18.87 -9.91 9.75
N ARG A 18 -20.18 -9.61 9.78
CA ARG A 18 -21.25 -10.61 9.79
C ARG A 18 -21.22 -11.51 8.55
N LEU A 19 -20.87 -10.96 7.38
CA LEU A 19 -20.79 -11.73 6.13
C LEU A 19 -19.57 -12.66 6.07
N THR A 20 -18.54 -12.41 6.87
CA THR A 20 -17.26 -13.12 6.83
C THR A 20 -17.31 -14.54 7.45
N LYS A 21 -18.48 -15.04 7.89
CA LYS A 21 -18.68 -16.40 8.46
C LYS A 21 -17.60 -16.79 9.49
N GLN A 22 -17.27 -15.88 10.39
CA GLN A 22 -16.21 -16.09 11.37
C GLN A 22 -16.66 -16.99 12.52
N LYS A 23 -15.66 -17.58 13.20
CA LYS A 23 -15.87 -18.40 14.40
C LYS A 23 -16.00 -17.57 15.69
N PHE A 24 -15.72 -16.27 15.63
CA PHE A 24 -15.66 -15.39 16.80
C PHE A 24 -16.95 -14.62 17.03
N PRO A 25 -17.31 -14.34 18.29
CA PRO A 25 -18.48 -13.54 18.62
C PRO A 25 -18.32 -12.13 18.08
N LEU A 26 -19.33 -11.66 17.35
CA LEU A 26 -19.38 -10.29 16.85
C LEU A 26 -19.80 -9.35 17.98
N PRO A 27 -19.12 -8.21 18.18
CA PRO A 27 -19.58 -7.21 19.13
C PRO A 27 -20.91 -6.62 18.67
N ASN A 28 -21.74 -6.23 19.64
CA ASN A 28 -22.98 -5.50 19.36
C ASN A 28 -22.67 -4.20 18.60
N LEU A 29 -23.62 -3.77 17.77
CA LEU A 29 -23.47 -2.53 16.99
C LEU A 29 -23.16 -1.32 17.87
N GLU A 30 -23.80 -1.20 19.04
CA GLU A 30 -23.55 -0.11 20.00
C GLU A 30 -22.08 -0.04 20.45
N VAL A 31 -21.45 -1.19 20.69
CA VAL A 31 -20.02 -1.24 21.07
C VAL A 31 -19.13 -0.71 19.93
N LEU A 32 -19.47 -1.02 18.68
CA LEU A 32 -18.73 -0.52 17.51
C LEU A 32 -18.93 0.99 17.32
N VAL A 33 -20.14 1.49 17.60
CA VAL A 33 -20.44 2.93 17.56
C VAL A 33 -19.58 3.65 18.59
N ASP A 34 -19.63 3.21 19.85
CA ASP A 34 -18.85 3.82 20.93
C ASP A 34 -17.35 3.77 20.64
N LEU A 35 -16.87 2.68 20.04
CA LEU A 35 -15.47 2.51 19.64
C LEU A 35 -15.07 3.55 18.59
N PHE A 36 -15.84 3.65 17.51
CA PHE A 36 -15.53 4.56 16.41
C PHE A 36 -15.75 6.02 16.79
N ASP A 37 -16.74 6.35 17.61
CA ASP A 37 -16.93 7.69 18.15
C ASP A 37 -15.74 8.09 19.02
N CYS A 38 -15.34 7.23 19.97
CA CYS A 38 -14.20 7.51 20.84
C CYS A 38 -12.91 7.74 20.04
N LEU A 39 -12.63 6.89 19.04
CA LEU A 39 -11.46 7.05 18.16
C LEU A 39 -11.55 8.30 17.28
N PHE A 40 -12.72 8.60 16.74
CA PHE A 40 -12.96 9.77 15.90
C PHE A 40 -12.72 11.06 16.69
N TYR A 41 -13.26 11.19 17.89
CA TYR A 41 -13.01 12.36 18.73
C TYR A 41 -11.56 12.41 19.26
N SER A 42 -10.95 11.26 19.55
CA SER A 42 -9.52 11.18 19.93
C SER A 42 -8.60 11.69 18.82
N SER A 43 -8.95 11.46 17.55
CA SER A 43 -8.17 11.96 16.40
C SER A 43 -8.11 13.50 16.32
N MET A 44 -9.03 14.19 16.97
CA MET A 44 -9.07 15.66 17.06
C MET A 44 -8.33 16.20 18.28
N CYS A 45 -7.97 15.33 19.23
CA CYS A 45 -7.17 15.70 20.38
C CYS A 45 -5.70 15.93 19.97
N LYS A 46 -4.95 16.54 20.88
CA LYS A 46 -3.50 16.68 20.77
C LYS A 46 -2.88 16.30 22.09
N GLU A 47 -1.70 15.71 22.02
CA GLU A 47 -0.83 15.45 23.18
C GLU A 47 0.55 16.01 22.84
N GLU A 48 1.09 16.89 23.69
CA GLU A 48 2.36 17.60 23.44
C GLU A 48 2.44 18.33 22.09
N SER A 49 1.29 18.85 21.60
CA SER A 49 1.11 19.51 20.29
C SER A 49 1.08 18.60 19.07
N ASP A 50 1.32 17.29 19.23
CA ASP A 50 1.18 16.32 18.15
C ASP A 50 -0.26 15.85 18.01
N LEU A 51 -0.64 15.55 16.76
CA LEU A 51 -1.88 14.87 16.47
C LEU A 51 -1.83 13.43 16.98
N ILE A 52 -2.95 12.95 17.49
CA ILE A 52 -3.06 11.57 17.95
C ILE A 52 -3.04 10.64 16.74
N ARG A 53 -2.03 9.77 16.68
CA ARG A 53 -1.92 8.64 15.76
C ARG A 53 -1.82 7.37 16.59
N VAL A 54 -2.75 6.45 16.39
CA VAL A 54 -2.83 5.21 17.17
C VAL A 54 -3.51 4.13 16.37
N THR A 55 -3.02 2.90 16.50
CA THR A 55 -3.75 1.71 16.05
C THR A 55 -4.35 1.02 17.27
N VAL A 56 -5.63 0.70 17.21
CA VAL A 56 -6.32 -0.12 18.19
C VAL A 56 -6.65 -1.47 17.57
N THR A 57 -6.36 -2.54 18.30
CA THR A 57 -6.75 -3.90 17.93
C THR A 57 -7.90 -4.34 18.84
N PHE A 58 -9.01 -4.75 18.24
CA PHE A 58 -10.15 -5.29 18.98
C PHE A 58 -9.92 -6.77 19.27
N ILE A 59 -9.56 -7.11 20.51
CA ILE A 59 -9.07 -8.45 20.87
C ILE A 59 -9.55 -8.86 22.26
N ASP A 60 -10.04 -10.10 22.37
CA ASP A 60 -10.57 -10.68 23.61
C ASP A 60 -9.40 -11.05 24.56
N PRO A 61 -9.32 -10.49 25.78
CA PRO A 61 -8.27 -10.83 26.73
C PRO A 61 -8.35 -12.26 27.26
N SER A 62 -9.52 -12.91 27.21
CA SER A 62 -9.70 -14.29 27.65
C SER A 62 -9.21 -15.32 26.63
N ASN A 63 -9.16 -14.93 25.35
CA ASN A 63 -8.73 -15.78 24.26
C ASN A 63 -8.07 -14.97 23.13
N PRO A 64 -6.91 -14.34 23.39
CA PRO A 64 -6.28 -13.41 22.46
C PRO A 64 -5.72 -14.09 21.20
N ASP A 65 -5.28 -15.35 21.32
CA ASP A 65 -4.76 -16.15 20.21
C ASP A 65 -5.50 -17.50 20.12
N PRO A 66 -6.70 -17.52 19.50
CA PRO A 66 -7.59 -18.68 19.50
C PRO A 66 -7.10 -19.84 18.63
N ALA A 67 -6.16 -19.60 17.71
CA ALA A 67 -5.65 -20.59 16.78
C ALA A 67 -4.13 -20.39 16.60
N PRO A 68 -3.33 -20.62 17.65
CA PRO A 68 -1.90 -20.41 17.59
C PRO A 68 -1.25 -21.39 16.58
N PRO A 69 -0.17 -20.99 15.91
CA PRO A 69 0.55 -21.84 14.97
C PRO A 69 1.17 -23.03 15.69
N SER A 70 1.35 -24.13 14.97
CA SER A 70 1.99 -25.34 15.51
C SER A 70 3.43 -25.10 15.97
N HIS A 71 4.12 -24.12 15.39
CA HIS A 71 5.45 -23.68 15.78
C HIS A 71 5.45 -22.17 16.02
N LEU A 72 5.86 -21.75 17.21
CA LEU A 72 6.05 -20.34 17.54
C LEU A 72 7.26 -19.81 16.77
N VAL A 73 7.03 -18.82 15.91
CA VAL A 73 8.09 -18.09 15.22
C VAL A 73 8.47 -16.84 16.02
N PRO A 74 9.76 -16.47 16.09
CA PRO A 74 10.20 -15.28 16.84
C PRO A 74 9.55 -13.96 16.40
N GLU A 75 9.15 -13.87 15.13
CA GLU A 75 8.53 -12.68 14.52
C GLU A 75 7.01 -12.56 14.78
N ARG A 76 6.45 -13.42 15.65
CA ARG A 76 5.01 -13.40 15.98
C ARG A 76 4.70 -12.22 16.90
N TRP A 77 3.52 -11.64 16.72
CA TRP A 77 2.99 -10.63 17.63
C TRP A 77 2.81 -11.19 19.05
N SER A 78 2.88 -10.32 20.05
CA SER A 78 2.66 -10.67 21.46
C SER A 78 1.75 -9.65 22.16
N CYS A 79 0.94 -10.14 23.11
CA CYS A 79 0.08 -9.29 23.93
C CYS A 79 0.73 -9.03 25.28
N ILE A 80 0.88 -7.76 25.64
CA ILE A 80 1.45 -7.29 26.90
C ILE A 80 0.32 -6.65 27.70
N ALA A 81 -0.25 -7.40 28.63
CA ALA A 81 -1.33 -6.92 29.49
C ALA A 81 -0.81 -5.84 30.45
N PHE A 82 -1.62 -4.82 30.69
CA PHE A 82 -1.42 -3.89 31.80
C PHE A 82 -1.78 -4.58 33.11
N GLU A 83 -1.16 -4.13 34.20
CA GLU A 83 -1.51 -4.59 35.55
C GLU A 83 -3.00 -4.30 35.87
N GLN A 84 -3.51 -3.17 35.37
CA GLN A 84 -4.90 -2.76 35.50
C GLN A 84 -5.42 -2.29 34.15
N ALA A 85 -6.58 -2.80 33.75
CA ALA A 85 -7.29 -2.30 32.57
C ALA A 85 -7.72 -0.85 32.79
N LEU A 86 -7.62 -0.06 31.72
CA LEU A 86 -7.95 1.36 31.72
C LEU A 86 -9.26 1.58 30.96
N ILE A 87 -10.08 2.52 31.42
CA ILE A 87 -11.29 2.92 30.70
C ILE A 87 -10.87 3.51 29.35
N MET A 88 -11.55 3.12 28.26
CA MET A 88 -11.29 3.68 26.95
C MET A 88 -12.05 4.99 26.77
N ASP A 89 -11.35 6.10 26.99
CA ASP A 89 -11.84 7.45 26.69
C ASP A 89 -10.79 8.24 25.88
N THR A 90 -11.20 9.41 25.37
CA THR A 90 -10.32 10.24 24.52
C THR A 90 -9.06 10.69 25.24
N LYS A 91 -9.13 10.93 26.55
CA LYS A 91 -7.99 11.34 27.37
C LYS A 91 -6.98 10.22 27.53
N THR A 92 -7.44 9.00 27.77
CA THR A 92 -6.59 7.82 27.95
C THR A 92 -5.95 7.42 26.63
N LEU A 93 -6.71 7.46 25.52
CA LEU A 93 -6.17 7.21 24.18
C LEU A 93 -5.11 8.23 23.77
N ALA A 94 -5.35 9.53 24.00
CA ALA A 94 -4.39 10.59 23.67
C ALA A 94 -3.06 10.42 24.42
N LYS A 95 -3.11 9.94 25.67
CA LYS A 95 -1.90 9.65 26.45
C LYS A 95 -1.19 8.39 25.97
N LEU A 96 -1.93 7.30 25.80
CA LEU A 96 -1.34 6.01 25.44
C LEU A 96 -0.85 5.95 23.99
N SER A 97 -1.42 6.76 23.08
CA SER A 97 -0.95 6.84 21.70
C SER A 97 0.53 7.24 21.60
N LYS A 98 1.05 7.99 22.58
CA LYS A 98 2.48 8.36 22.64
C LYS A 98 3.39 7.17 22.90
N ALA A 99 2.88 6.12 23.55
CA ALA A 99 3.61 4.87 23.78
C ALA A 99 3.31 3.80 22.71
N ALA A 100 2.22 3.96 21.95
CA ALA A 100 1.75 2.99 20.96
C ALA A 100 1.95 3.49 19.52
N ASP A 101 3.21 3.52 19.06
CA ASP A 101 3.55 3.88 17.68
C ASP A 101 2.84 2.92 16.69
N PRO A 102 1.97 3.41 15.80
CA PRO A 102 1.29 2.60 14.79
C PRO A 102 2.21 1.81 13.86
N ALA A 103 3.49 2.17 13.74
CA ALA A 103 4.46 1.46 12.92
C ALA A 103 4.94 0.12 13.51
N SER A 104 4.77 -0.08 14.82
CA SER A 104 5.29 -1.26 15.54
C SER A 104 4.30 -1.87 16.53
N SER A 105 3.31 -1.11 17.00
CA SER A 105 2.46 -1.52 18.10
C SER A 105 1.01 -1.06 17.95
N SER A 106 0.12 -1.67 18.72
CA SER A 106 -1.28 -1.25 18.83
C SER A 106 -1.78 -1.38 20.27
N LEU A 107 -2.85 -0.65 20.61
CA LEU A 107 -3.53 -0.81 21.89
C LEU A 107 -4.54 -1.96 21.81
N ALA A 108 -4.52 -2.85 22.80
CA ALA A 108 -5.44 -3.96 22.90
C ALA A 108 -6.73 -3.51 23.61
N VAL A 109 -7.85 -3.56 22.89
CA VAL A 109 -9.15 -3.07 23.37
C VAL A 109 -10.18 -4.17 23.34
N TYR A 110 -11.02 -4.18 24.38
CA TYR A 110 -12.21 -5.02 24.45
C TYR A 110 -13.34 -4.33 25.22
N TYR A 111 -14.43 -5.05 25.46
CA TYR A 111 -15.61 -4.54 26.17
C TYR A 111 -16.02 -5.46 27.30
N ASP A 112 -16.62 -4.89 28.35
CA ASP A 112 -17.11 -5.65 29.51
C ASP A 112 -18.52 -6.21 29.25
N GLU A 113 -19.08 -6.95 30.22
CA GLU A 113 -20.44 -7.50 30.15
C GLU A 113 -21.54 -6.42 29.96
N LYS A 114 -21.23 -5.15 30.27
CA LYS A 114 -22.14 -4.01 30.11
C LYS A 114 -21.90 -3.26 28.79
N GLY A 115 -21.02 -3.76 27.92
CA GLY A 115 -20.67 -3.12 26.65
C GLY A 115 -19.67 -1.97 26.75
N LYS A 116 -19.08 -1.71 27.93
CA LYS A 116 -18.16 -0.58 28.11
C LYS A 116 -16.76 -0.95 27.64
N LEU A 117 -16.17 -0.09 26.82
CA LEU A 117 -14.84 -0.27 26.26
C LEU A 117 -13.73 -0.02 27.29
N TYR A 118 -12.72 -0.88 27.26
CA TYR A 118 -11.51 -0.75 28.05
C TYR A 118 -10.26 -1.15 27.26
N ILE A 119 -9.14 -0.55 27.62
CA ILE A 119 -7.80 -0.88 27.12
C ILE A 119 -7.15 -1.80 28.14
N TRP A 120 -6.82 -3.03 27.76
CA TRP A 120 -6.25 -4.01 28.67
C TRP A 120 -4.76 -4.25 28.49
N GLY A 121 -4.17 -3.72 27.43
CA GLY A 121 -2.74 -3.89 27.17
C GLY A 121 -2.30 -3.27 25.85
N MET A 122 -1.11 -3.69 25.43
CA MET A 122 -0.51 -3.35 24.14
C MET A 122 -0.19 -4.62 23.38
N ILE A 123 -0.21 -4.54 22.05
CA ILE A 123 0.24 -5.61 21.18
C ILE A 123 1.52 -5.13 20.50
N ASP A 124 2.61 -5.84 20.76
CA ASP A 124 3.83 -5.73 19.97
C ASP A 124 3.62 -6.56 18.70
N GLN A 125 3.61 -5.90 17.54
CA GLN A 125 3.31 -6.54 16.26
C GLN A 125 4.55 -6.74 15.40
N ALA A 126 5.70 -6.21 15.86
CA ALA A 126 6.88 -5.99 15.04
C ALA A 126 6.55 -5.30 13.68
N MET A 127 7.55 -4.85 12.93
CA MET A 127 7.29 -4.06 11.70
C MET A 127 6.66 -4.88 10.55
N HIS A 128 6.41 -6.18 10.75
CA HIS A 128 6.07 -7.14 9.70
C HIS A 128 4.72 -6.88 9.05
N TYR A 129 3.68 -6.55 9.83
CA TYR A 129 2.35 -6.28 9.30
C TYR A 129 2.36 -5.08 8.33
N GLN A 130 3.00 -4.00 8.77
CA GLN A 130 3.13 -2.77 7.99
C GLN A 130 4.04 -2.97 6.77
N ASN A 131 5.12 -3.74 6.91
CA ASN A 131 5.99 -4.08 5.79
C ASN A 131 5.23 -4.86 4.70
N PHE A 132 4.40 -5.82 5.08
CA PHE A 132 3.59 -6.56 4.11
C PHE A 132 2.58 -5.67 3.38
N LEU A 133 1.82 -4.83 4.10
CA LEU A 133 0.88 -3.88 3.50
C LEU A 133 1.56 -2.91 2.51
N ASN A 134 2.82 -2.58 2.76
CA ASN A 134 3.58 -1.65 1.95
C ASN A 134 4.46 -2.32 0.88
N TYR A 135 4.30 -3.62 0.60
CA TYR A 135 5.13 -4.38 -0.35
C TYR A 135 6.63 -4.40 -0.01
N GLU A 136 6.98 -4.30 1.28
CA GLU A 136 8.35 -4.46 1.78
C GLU A 136 8.63 -5.89 2.30
N SER A 137 7.62 -6.76 2.31
CA SER A 137 7.75 -8.18 2.68
C SER A 137 6.88 -9.05 1.77
N ASP A 138 7.40 -10.22 1.36
CA ASP A 138 6.65 -11.24 0.62
C ASP A 138 5.75 -12.10 1.54
N THR A 139 6.08 -12.12 2.83
CA THR A 139 5.34 -12.84 3.87
C THR A 139 4.49 -11.88 4.70
N GLY A 140 3.22 -12.21 4.84
CA GLY A 140 2.33 -11.54 5.79
C GLY A 140 2.48 -12.19 7.16
N SER A 141 2.49 -11.38 8.21
CA SER A 141 2.32 -11.87 9.59
C SER A 141 0.85 -12.19 9.85
N GLU A 142 0.53 -12.99 10.86
CA GLU A 142 -0.85 -13.14 11.28
C GLU A 142 -1.36 -11.84 11.91
N GLN A 143 -2.61 -11.45 11.62
CA GLN A 143 -3.21 -10.30 12.29
C GLN A 143 -3.75 -10.72 13.67
N PRO A 144 -3.44 -9.99 14.75
CA PRO A 144 -4.05 -10.23 16.05
C PRO A 144 -5.49 -9.71 16.11
N GLY A 145 -6.28 -10.36 16.95
CA GLY A 145 -7.63 -9.91 17.28
C GLY A 145 -8.65 -10.10 16.15
N LEU A 146 -9.81 -9.50 16.35
CA LEU A 146 -10.92 -9.54 15.40
C LEU A 146 -10.67 -8.57 14.23
N PHE A 147 -10.40 -7.30 14.51
CA PHE A 147 -10.08 -6.28 13.51
C PHE A 147 -9.23 -5.18 14.14
N GLN A 148 -8.65 -4.34 13.29
CA GLN A 148 -7.86 -3.19 13.69
C GLN A 148 -8.47 -1.88 13.19
N VAL A 149 -8.28 -0.82 13.97
CA VAL A 149 -8.66 0.53 13.63
C VAL A 149 -7.46 1.45 13.79
N SER A 150 -7.04 2.08 12.70
CA SER A 150 -5.93 3.03 12.72
C SER A 150 -6.44 4.45 12.56
N VAL A 151 -5.99 5.33 13.45
CA VAL A 151 -6.13 6.78 13.37
C VAL A 151 -4.89 7.35 12.71
N SER A 152 -5.03 7.87 11.48
CA SER A 152 -3.90 8.37 10.68
C SER A 152 -3.82 9.90 10.64
N ASP A 153 -4.98 10.57 10.71
CA ASP A 153 -5.13 12.03 10.67
C ASP A 153 -6.44 12.44 11.38
N ILE A 154 -6.67 13.74 11.51
CA ILE A 154 -7.87 14.35 12.09
C ILE A 154 -9.12 13.84 11.37
N GLY A 155 -9.99 13.17 12.14
CA GLY A 155 -11.22 12.58 11.66
C GLY A 155 -11.02 11.40 10.72
N THR A 156 -9.82 10.82 10.62
CA THR A 156 -9.54 9.73 9.68
C THR A 156 -9.34 8.39 10.39
N LEU A 157 -10.27 7.47 10.15
CA LEU A 157 -10.27 6.11 10.69
C LEU A 157 -10.17 5.08 9.56
N HIS A 158 -9.20 4.18 9.64
CA HIS A 158 -9.06 3.03 8.75
C HIS A 158 -9.42 1.75 9.50
N VAL A 159 -10.36 0.97 8.97
CA VAL A 159 -10.76 -0.30 9.59
C VAL A 159 -10.28 -1.46 8.73
N LEU A 160 -9.37 -2.28 9.28
CA LEU A 160 -8.75 -3.42 8.60
C LEU A 160 -9.14 -4.73 9.27
N PHE A 161 -9.46 -5.72 8.45
CA PHE A 161 -9.75 -7.09 8.85
C PHE A 161 -8.97 -8.05 7.94
N ASP A 162 -8.05 -8.82 8.51
CA ASP A 162 -7.20 -9.80 7.86
C ASP A 162 -6.55 -9.29 6.55
N TYR A 163 -5.88 -8.14 6.63
CA TYR A 163 -5.33 -7.39 5.49
C TYR A 163 -6.35 -6.87 4.46
N GLU A 164 -7.65 -7.06 4.67
CA GLU A 164 -8.71 -6.42 3.90
C GLU A 164 -9.11 -5.09 4.54
N LEU A 165 -8.98 -3.99 3.79
CA LEU A 165 -9.53 -2.70 4.22
C LEU A 165 -11.06 -2.76 4.10
N LEU A 166 -11.75 -2.81 5.24
CA LEU A 166 -13.21 -2.86 5.29
C LEU A 166 -13.79 -1.50 4.93
N ALA A 167 -13.28 -0.41 5.50
CA ALA A 167 -13.74 0.94 5.20
C ALA A 167 -12.74 1.98 5.73
N THR A 168 -12.77 3.17 5.14
CA THR A 168 -12.13 4.35 5.70
C THR A 168 -13.18 5.43 5.92
N LEU A 169 -13.28 5.99 7.12
CA LEU A 169 -13.97 7.26 7.36
C LEU A 169 -12.94 8.36 7.30
N LYS A 170 -13.02 9.25 6.31
CA LYS A 170 -12.19 10.46 6.18
C LYS A 170 -13.05 11.67 6.51
N GLN A 171 -12.95 12.17 7.74
CA GLN A 171 -13.78 13.25 8.25
C GLN A 171 -15.27 12.93 8.09
N ASN A 172 -15.95 13.54 7.12
CA ASN A 172 -17.35 13.31 6.80
C ASN A 172 -17.56 12.42 5.55
N ILE A 173 -16.52 11.79 5.02
CA ILE A 173 -16.57 10.97 3.81
C ILE A 173 -16.27 9.52 4.14
N LEU A 174 -17.26 8.65 3.99
CA LEU A 174 -17.06 7.20 4.09
C LEU A 174 -16.64 6.61 2.74
N VAL A 175 -15.38 6.18 2.67
CA VAL A 175 -14.76 5.49 1.54
C VAL A 175 -14.91 3.98 1.75
N LYS A 176 -15.78 3.36 0.94
CA LYS A 176 -16.08 1.92 1.04
C LYS A 176 -15.09 1.02 0.29
N ARG A 177 -14.36 1.60 -0.67
CA ARG A 177 -13.45 0.88 -1.57
C ARG A 177 -12.47 1.85 -2.19
N TYR A 178 -11.23 1.41 -2.34
CA TYR A 178 -10.19 2.09 -3.10
C TYR A 178 -10.12 1.51 -4.51
N LEU A 179 -9.84 2.37 -5.49
CA LEU A 179 -9.77 1.99 -6.90
C LEU A 179 -8.43 1.32 -7.19
N ASP A 180 -8.48 0.09 -7.65
CA ASP A 180 -7.29 -0.69 -8.02
C ASP A 180 -6.86 -0.37 -9.46
N VAL A 181 -6.46 0.88 -9.68
CA VAL A 181 -6.11 1.40 -11.02
C VAL A 181 -4.75 0.89 -11.52
N LEU A 182 -3.88 0.48 -10.58
CA LEU A 182 -2.52 0.04 -10.89
C LEU A 182 -2.53 -1.40 -11.46
N THR A 183 -3.47 -2.25 -11.04
CA THR A 183 -3.57 -3.65 -11.50
C THR A 183 -4.64 -3.88 -12.57
N ILE A 184 -5.66 -3.01 -12.67
CA ILE A 184 -6.76 -3.16 -13.63
C ILE A 184 -7.06 -1.82 -14.33
N GLY A 185 -7.45 -1.91 -15.60
CA GLY A 185 -7.93 -0.77 -16.38
C GLY A 185 -6.82 -0.07 -17.17
N PRO A 186 -7.09 1.15 -17.65
CA PRO A 186 -6.18 1.85 -18.56
C PRO A 186 -4.82 2.19 -17.95
N ILE A 187 -4.78 2.61 -16.67
CA ILE A 187 -3.52 2.89 -15.98
C ILE A 187 -2.68 1.61 -15.92
N SER A 188 -3.24 0.49 -15.48
CA SER A 188 -2.53 -0.80 -15.49
C SER A 188 -1.96 -1.17 -16.86
N LYS A 189 -2.67 -0.92 -17.96
CA LYS A 189 -2.13 -1.15 -19.32
C LYS A 189 -0.89 -0.30 -19.61
N ILE A 190 -0.88 0.96 -19.16
CA ILE A 190 0.30 1.84 -19.26
C ILE A 190 1.46 1.27 -18.44
N LEU A 191 1.19 0.84 -17.20
CA LEU A 191 2.23 0.31 -16.30
C LEU A 191 2.83 -1.01 -16.82
N ARG A 192 1.99 -1.94 -17.29
CA ARG A 192 2.45 -3.20 -17.91
C ARG A 192 3.30 -2.97 -19.15
N LYS A 193 2.94 -1.96 -19.96
CA LYS A 193 3.77 -1.54 -21.10
C LYS A 193 5.11 -0.97 -20.64
N ASN A 194 5.14 -0.25 -19.51
CA ASN A 194 6.37 0.29 -18.94
C ASN A 194 7.28 -0.81 -18.35
N ALA A 195 6.74 -1.98 -18.01
CA ALA A 195 7.52 -3.14 -17.57
C ALA A 195 8.29 -3.84 -18.71
N GLU A 196 8.14 -3.42 -19.97
CA GLU A 196 8.75 -4.08 -21.13
C GLU A 196 10.29 -4.20 -21.03
N PHE A 197 10.96 -3.21 -20.42
CA PHE A 197 12.42 -3.31 -20.25
C PHE A 197 12.82 -4.48 -19.34
N LEU A 198 12.01 -4.82 -18.33
CA LEU A 198 12.24 -5.99 -17.49
C LEU A 198 12.01 -7.26 -18.29
N LYS A 199 10.96 -7.28 -19.12
CA LYS A 199 10.58 -8.42 -19.96
C LYS A 199 11.69 -8.78 -20.95
N VAL A 200 12.25 -7.79 -21.64
CA VAL A 200 13.38 -7.98 -22.56
C VAL A 200 14.61 -8.50 -21.82
N ASN A 201 15.01 -7.84 -20.73
CA ASN A 201 16.20 -8.22 -19.95
C ASN A 201 16.09 -9.62 -19.33
N LEU A 202 14.90 -10.03 -18.89
CA LEU A 202 14.70 -11.35 -18.33
C LEU A 202 14.70 -12.43 -19.41
N ARG A 203 14.09 -12.18 -20.57
CA ARG A 203 14.07 -13.13 -21.68
C ARG A 203 15.50 -13.47 -22.14
N GLU A 204 16.32 -12.45 -22.39
CA GLU A 204 17.73 -12.63 -22.76
C GLU A 204 18.52 -13.40 -21.69
N TYR A 205 18.19 -13.17 -20.41
CA TYR A 205 18.84 -13.85 -19.30
C TYR A 205 18.43 -15.32 -19.17
N LEU A 206 17.15 -15.64 -19.32
CA LEU A 206 16.64 -17.02 -19.31
C LEU A 206 17.24 -17.84 -20.45
N GLU A 207 17.27 -17.30 -21.67
CA GLU A 207 17.87 -17.96 -22.82
C GLU A 207 19.35 -18.33 -22.60
N LYS A 208 20.07 -17.50 -21.84
CA LYS A 208 21.50 -17.69 -21.58
C LYS A 208 21.80 -18.58 -20.37
N GLU A 209 21.13 -18.36 -19.24
CA GLU A 209 21.49 -18.97 -17.94
C GLU A 209 20.54 -20.09 -17.53
N HIS A 210 19.27 -20.05 -17.95
CA HIS A 210 18.21 -20.99 -17.55
C HIS A 210 17.32 -21.40 -18.73
N PRO A 211 17.87 -22.06 -19.78
CA PRO A 211 17.15 -22.32 -21.04
C PRO A 211 15.95 -23.27 -20.90
N ASN A 212 15.82 -23.94 -19.75
CA ASN A 212 14.69 -24.83 -19.45
C ASN A 212 13.49 -24.10 -18.85
N GLU A 213 13.68 -22.87 -18.37
CA GLU A 213 12.62 -22.05 -17.75
C GLU A 213 11.76 -21.40 -18.83
N GLN A 214 10.44 -21.40 -18.63
CA GLN A 214 9.51 -20.82 -19.58
C GLN A 214 9.25 -19.35 -19.22
N TYR A 215 9.61 -18.43 -20.13
CA TYR A 215 9.37 -16.99 -19.93
C TYR A 215 7.91 -16.65 -19.56
N ALA A 216 6.93 -17.39 -20.09
CA ALA A 216 5.51 -17.18 -19.82
C ALA A 216 5.15 -17.31 -18.33
N GLU A 217 5.90 -18.09 -17.55
CA GLU A 217 5.70 -18.25 -16.11
C GLU A 217 6.15 -17.02 -15.31
N TRP A 218 7.00 -16.19 -15.90
CA TRP A 218 7.62 -15.02 -15.26
C TRP A 218 6.98 -13.70 -15.66
N GLU A 219 6.13 -13.65 -16.69
CA GLU A 219 5.59 -12.40 -17.21
C GLU A 219 4.74 -11.65 -16.17
N ASP A 220 3.84 -12.36 -15.48
CA ASP A 220 3.00 -11.78 -14.42
C ASP A 220 3.83 -11.31 -13.21
N PHE A 221 4.91 -12.02 -12.90
CA PHE A 221 5.86 -11.60 -11.86
C PHE A 221 6.52 -10.27 -12.20
N LEU A 222 6.94 -10.07 -13.46
CA LEU A 222 7.58 -8.83 -13.90
C LEU A 222 6.61 -7.63 -13.89
N ASP A 223 5.38 -7.84 -14.37
CA ASP A 223 4.31 -6.83 -14.27
C ASP A 223 4.07 -6.48 -12.79
N GLY A 224 4.04 -7.49 -11.92
CA GLY A 224 3.93 -7.35 -10.46
C GLY A 224 5.09 -6.54 -9.86
N LEU A 225 6.34 -6.88 -10.16
CA LEU A 225 7.53 -6.21 -9.65
C LEU A 225 7.52 -4.71 -9.97
N TRP A 226 7.13 -4.35 -11.19
CA TRP A 226 6.98 -2.95 -11.58
C TRP A 226 5.91 -2.24 -10.74
N ILE A 227 4.70 -2.83 -10.68
CA ILE A 227 3.56 -2.23 -9.96
C ILE A 227 3.84 -2.08 -8.47
N GLN A 228 4.47 -3.09 -7.86
CA GLN A 228 4.85 -3.07 -6.44
C GLN A 228 5.91 -2.00 -6.17
N THR A 229 6.95 -1.92 -7.00
CA THR A 229 8.00 -0.89 -6.88
C THR A 229 7.40 0.52 -6.96
N PHE A 230 6.49 0.74 -7.91
CA PHE A 230 5.81 2.02 -8.06
C PHE A 230 4.86 2.32 -6.89
N SER A 231 4.14 1.31 -6.40
CA SER A 231 3.26 1.45 -5.23
C SER A 231 4.05 1.84 -3.98
N ARG A 232 5.21 1.20 -3.73
CA ARG A 232 6.14 1.54 -2.65
C ARG A 232 6.62 2.98 -2.74
N LEU A 233 6.98 3.43 -3.95
CA LEU A 233 7.37 4.81 -4.19
C LEU A 233 6.25 5.80 -3.82
N LEU A 234 5.01 5.53 -4.26
CA LEU A 234 3.86 6.37 -3.94
C LEU A 234 3.59 6.41 -2.43
N LEU A 235 3.64 5.27 -1.75
CA LEU A 235 3.49 5.17 -0.30
C LEU A 235 4.58 5.95 0.43
N LYS A 236 5.84 5.85 -0.02
CA LYS A 236 6.94 6.58 0.60
C LYS A 236 6.76 8.09 0.46
N ILE A 237 6.34 8.57 -0.71
CA ILE A 237 6.03 9.99 -0.93
C ILE A 237 4.85 10.46 -0.07
N GLN A 238 3.80 9.65 0.03
CA GLN A 238 2.65 9.91 0.90
C GLN A 238 3.07 10.06 2.37
N ASN A 239 3.97 9.20 2.85
CA ASN A 239 4.46 9.22 4.23
C ASN A 239 5.28 10.45 4.60
N TYR A 240 5.84 11.18 3.63
CA TYR A 240 6.51 12.47 3.89
C TYR A 240 5.53 13.59 4.26
N GLN A 241 4.24 13.49 3.91
CA GLN A 241 3.21 14.48 4.26
C GLN A 241 3.54 15.94 3.86
N HIS A 242 4.36 16.13 2.82
CA HIS A 242 4.64 17.44 2.21
C HIS A 242 3.86 17.64 0.89
N GLY A 243 3.12 16.62 0.46
CA GLY A 243 2.57 16.51 -0.88
C GLY A 243 3.67 16.30 -1.93
N GLY A 244 3.31 15.77 -3.10
CA GLY A 244 4.24 15.47 -4.17
C GLY A 244 3.54 15.30 -5.51
N ALA A 245 4.34 15.24 -6.58
CA ALA A 245 3.83 14.91 -7.90
C ALA A 245 4.86 14.07 -8.67
N ILE A 246 4.36 13.08 -9.37
CA ILE A 246 5.14 12.23 -10.28
C ILE A 246 4.58 12.40 -11.69
N LEU A 247 5.48 12.47 -12.66
CA LEU A 247 5.13 12.44 -14.07
C LEU A 247 5.94 11.35 -14.77
N LEU A 248 5.23 10.38 -15.36
CA LEU A 248 5.80 9.45 -16.32
C LEU A 248 5.56 10.01 -17.73
N ALA A 249 6.62 10.43 -18.41
CA ALA A 249 6.54 10.97 -19.76
C ALA A 249 7.83 10.68 -20.54
N ASP A 250 7.72 10.48 -21.86
CA ASP A 250 8.89 10.29 -22.73
C ASP A 250 9.44 11.62 -23.27
N ASP A 251 8.59 12.64 -23.34
CA ASP A 251 8.93 13.97 -23.85
C ASP A 251 9.18 14.94 -22.70
N SER A 252 10.10 15.87 -22.93
CA SER A 252 10.41 17.00 -22.06
C SER A 252 9.78 18.32 -22.53
N ALA A 253 9.00 18.30 -23.62
CA ALA A 253 8.22 19.43 -24.06
C ALA A 253 7.31 19.96 -22.93
N ASP A 254 7.20 21.29 -22.85
CA ASP A 254 6.48 21.99 -21.77
C ASP A 254 6.95 21.69 -20.33
N LEU A 255 8.20 21.24 -20.14
CA LEU A 255 8.82 21.09 -18.83
C LEU A 255 9.94 22.11 -18.62
N ASP A 256 10.00 22.68 -17.42
CA ASP A 256 11.18 23.38 -16.94
C ASP A 256 11.71 22.69 -15.69
N VAL A 257 12.86 22.04 -15.85
CA VAL A 257 13.44 21.15 -14.86
C VAL A 257 14.52 21.89 -14.09
N LYS A 258 14.21 22.27 -12.85
CA LYS A 258 15.13 23.02 -11.99
C LYS A 258 16.36 22.20 -11.59
N TYR A 259 16.16 20.94 -11.21
CA TYR A 259 17.24 20.05 -10.80
C TYR A 259 17.27 18.84 -11.73
N ARG A 260 18.13 18.90 -12.74
CA ARG A 260 18.34 17.80 -13.69
C ARG A 260 19.28 16.77 -13.08
N ILE A 261 18.86 15.52 -13.15
CA ILE A 261 19.66 14.37 -12.74
C ILE A 261 19.48 13.26 -13.77
N HIS A 262 20.34 12.25 -13.74
CA HIS A 262 20.11 11.00 -14.44
C HIS A 262 20.35 9.87 -13.45
N TYR A 263 19.28 9.26 -12.98
CA TYR A 263 19.32 8.22 -11.95
C TYR A 263 18.64 6.95 -12.44
N GLU A 264 19.46 5.97 -12.82
CA GLU A 264 19.05 4.67 -13.38
C GLU A 264 19.11 3.52 -12.36
N ARG A 265 19.61 3.77 -11.15
CA ARG A 265 19.88 2.73 -10.15
C ARG A 265 18.63 1.92 -9.78
N LEU A 266 17.44 2.55 -9.75
CA LEU A 266 16.18 1.82 -9.53
C LEU A 266 15.90 0.81 -10.66
N THR A 267 16.05 1.24 -11.92
CA THR A 267 15.89 0.38 -13.10
C THR A 267 16.83 -0.82 -13.04
N LEU A 268 18.12 -0.58 -12.75
CA LEU A 268 19.14 -1.62 -12.64
C LEU A 268 18.86 -2.57 -11.47
N ALA A 269 18.42 -2.05 -10.32
CA ALA A 269 18.05 -2.85 -9.16
C ALA A 269 16.87 -3.78 -9.45
N MET A 270 15.84 -3.29 -10.16
CA MET A 270 14.69 -4.11 -10.56
C MET A 270 15.10 -5.24 -11.51
N VAL A 271 15.98 -4.96 -12.50
CA VAL A 271 16.50 -6.00 -13.40
C VAL A 271 17.33 -7.03 -12.63
N ALA A 272 18.20 -6.58 -11.72
CA ALA A 272 19.01 -7.46 -10.88
C ALA A 272 18.13 -8.34 -9.98
N HIS A 273 17.09 -7.77 -9.38
CA HIS A 273 16.15 -8.50 -8.55
C HIS A 273 15.34 -9.54 -9.34
N ALA A 274 14.88 -9.20 -10.55
CA ALA A 274 14.19 -10.17 -11.40
C ALA A 274 15.07 -11.38 -11.72
N LYS A 275 16.35 -11.16 -12.06
CA LYS A 275 17.32 -12.24 -12.32
C LYS A 275 17.59 -13.07 -11.05
N ALA A 276 17.81 -12.41 -9.92
CA ALA A 276 18.04 -13.06 -8.63
C ALA A 276 16.84 -13.89 -8.16
N ALA A 277 15.61 -13.45 -8.48
CA ALA A 277 14.39 -14.21 -8.19
C ALA A 277 14.32 -15.52 -8.99
N VAL A 278 14.69 -15.49 -10.27
CA VAL A 278 14.82 -16.71 -11.10
C VAL A 278 15.89 -17.65 -10.53
N ASP A 279 17.09 -17.13 -10.28
CA ASP A 279 18.20 -17.94 -9.74
C ASP A 279 17.81 -18.68 -8.46
N ASN A 280 17.10 -17.97 -7.57
CA ASN A 280 16.63 -18.51 -6.32
C ASN A 280 15.55 -19.57 -6.53
N PHE A 281 14.54 -19.30 -7.35
CA PHE A 281 13.47 -20.25 -7.68
C PHE A 281 14.01 -21.54 -8.32
N VAL A 282 14.92 -21.43 -9.29
CA VAL A 282 15.50 -22.60 -9.97
C VAL A 282 16.28 -23.46 -8.97
N SER A 283 17.04 -22.81 -8.08
CA SER A 283 17.81 -23.51 -7.05
C SER A 283 16.91 -24.21 -6.03
N GLU A 284 15.85 -23.53 -5.57
CA GLU A 284 14.84 -24.06 -4.64
C GLU A 284 14.09 -25.25 -5.25
N ASN A 285 13.54 -25.09 -6.47
CA ASN A 285 12.83 -26.15 -7.18
C ASN A 285 13.70 -27.38 -7.46
N THR A 286 14.98 -27.18 -7.76
CA THR A 286 15.91 -28.30 -7.98
C THR A 286 16.07 -29.13 -6.70
N ILE A 287 16.14 -28.47 -5.55
CA ILE A 287 16.25 -29.11 -4.24
C ILE A 287 14.92 -29.81 -3.89
N GLU A 288 13.79 -29.10 -3.99
CA GLU A 288 12.46 -29.64 -3.67
C GLU A 288 12.09 -30.83 -4.55
N GLY A 289 12.31 -30.74 -5.87
CA GLY A 289 12.10 -31.85 -6.80
C GLY A 289 12.97 -33.08 -6.46
N GLY A 290 14.19 -32.84 -5.97
CA GLY A 290 15.05 -33.89 -5.42
C GLY A 290 14.43 -34.57 -4.18
N MET A 291 13.91 -33.78 -3.24
CA MET A 291 13.28 -34.31 -2.03
C MET A 291 11.98 -35.08 -2.35
N HIS A 292 11.15 -34.58 -3.26
CA HIS A 292 9.93 -35.26 -3.71
C HIS A 292 10.21 -36.60 -4.41
N THR A 293 11.35 -36.72 -5.10
CA THR A 293 11.80 -37.99 -5.70
C THR A 293 12.51 -38.93 -4.71
N GLY A 294 12.52 -38.58 -3.42
CA GLY A 294 13.05 -39.41 -2.34
C GLY A 294 14.55 -39.28 -2.11
N LYS A 295 15.24 -38.31 -2.75
CA LYS A 295 16.63 -38.03 -2.40
C LYS A 295 16.72 -37.56 -0.96
N ARG A 296 17.64 -38.16 -0.21
CA ARG A 296 17.90 -37.85 1.21
C ARG A 296 19.12 -36.95 1.43
N THR A 297 19.82 -36.58 0.36
CA THR A 297 21.05 -35.79 0.42
C THR A 297 21.02 -34.68 -0.64
N ILE A 298 21.58 -33.53 -0.27
CA ILE A 298 21.77 -32.37 -1.14
C ILE A 298 23.28 -32.22 -1.35
N SER A 299 23.73 -31.95 -2.59
CA SER A 299 25.16 -31.73 -2.84
C SER A 299 25.60 -30.40 -2.21
N LYS A 300 26.86 -30.34 -1.76
CA LYS A 300 27.46 -29.11 -1.22
C LYS A 300 27.33 -27.94 -2.19
N GLU A 301 27.55 -28.18 -3.47
CA GLU A 301 27.45 -27.17 -4.52
C GLU A 301 26.03 -26.62 -4.65
N LEU A 302 25.01 -27.50 -4.68
CA LEU A 302 23.62 -27.08 -4.81
C LEU A 302 23.15 -26.28 -3.58
N TYR A 303 23.54 -26.71 -2.37
CA TYR A 303 23.27 -25.96 -1.15
C TYR A 303 23.95 -24.59 -1.14
N LEU A 304 25.24 -24.51 -1.51
CA LEU A 304 25.94 -23.23 -1.57
C LEU A 304 25.35 -22.29 -2.63
N ARG A 305 24.90 -22.84 -3.77
CA ARG A 305 24.23 -22.08 -4.82
C ARG A 305 22.88 -21.53 -4.36
N GLU A 306 22.05 -22.36 -3.74
CA GLU A 306 20.77 -21.94 -3.18
C GLU A 306 20.98 -20.83 -2.14
N SER A 307 21.88 -21.05 -1.18
CA SER A 307 22.15 -20.06 -0.13
C SER A 307 22.67 -18.74 -0.70
N ALA A 308 23.59 -18.78 -1.68
CA ALA A 308 24.07 -17.58 -2.36
C ALA A 308 22.94 -16.85 -3.12
N SER A 309 22.07 -17.60 -3.83
CA SER A 309 20.93 -17.05 -4.55
C SER A 309 19.90 -16.38 -3.62
N PHE A 310 19.66 -16.99 -2.46
CA PHE A 310 18.77 -16.46 -1.42
C PHE A 310 19.27 -15.09 -0.90
N TYR A 311 20.54 -15.01 -0.51
CA TYR A 311 21.13 -13.75 -0.05
C TYR A 311 21.20 -12.69 -1.16
N ASN A 312 21.47 -13.10 -2.41
CA ASN A 312 21.48 -12.17 -3.54
C ASN A 312 20.08 -11.60 -3.84
N LYS A 313 19.03 -12.43 -3.81
CA LYS A 313 17.64 -11.99 -3.94
C LYS A 313 17.27 -10.98 -2.85
N LYS A 314 17.66 -11.25 -1.60
CA LYS A 314 17.45 -10.32 -0.48
C LYS A 314 18.20 -9.00 -0.68
N GLY A 315 19.48 -9.04 -1.03
CA GLY A 315 20.29 -7.83 -1.25
C GLY A 315 19.78 -6.95 -2.38
N THR A 316 19.27 -7.54 -3.47
CA THR A 316 18.65 -6.79 -4.57
C THR A 316 17.30 -6.18 -4.18
N ALA A 317 16.54 -6.80 -3.28
CA ALA A 317 15.32 -6.21 -2.72
C ALA A 317 15.63 -4.99 -1.83
N ASP A 318 16.68 -5.07 -1.02
CA ASP A 318 17.18 -3.95 -0.21
C ASP A 318 17.67 -2.78 -1.08
N GLU A 319 18.31 -3.10 -2.22
CA GLU A 319 18.74 -2.09 -3.19
C GLU A 319 17.55 -1.32 -3.79
N ILE A 320 16.46 -2.02 -4.15
CA ILE A 320 15.21 -1.37 -4.60
C ILE A 320 14.67 -0.45 -3.50
N LYS A 321 14.70 -0.90 -2.23
CA LYS A 321 14.25 -0.09 -1.09
C LYS A 321 15.06 1.21 -0.98
N GLY A 322 16.39 1.12 -1.01
CA GLY A 322 17.27 2.28 -0.95
C GLY A 322 17.08 3.26 -2.11
N ALA A 323 16.84 2.73 -3.32
CA ALA A 323 16.56 3.56 -4.50
C ALA A 323 15.21 4.28 -4.41
N ILE A 324 14.17 3.62 -3.89
CA ILE A 324 12.87 4.23 -3.61
C ILE A 324 13.02 5.36 -2.60
N ASP A 325 13.73 5.12 -1.49
CA ASP A 325 13.94 6.14 -0.45
C ASP A 325 14.66 7.37 -1.02
N PHE A 326 15.69 7.15 -1.85
CA PHE A 326 16.41 8.22 -2.52
C PHE A 326 15.51 9.06 -3.42
N ILE A 327 14.67 8.44 -4.25
CA ILE A 327 13.80 9.18 -5.17
C ILE A 327 12.64 9.85 -4.43
N ALA A 328 12.04 9.17 -3.45
CA ALA A 328 10.95 9.72 -2.66
C ALA A 328 11.37 11.00 -1.93
N SER A 329 12.60 11.07 -1.42
CA SER A 329 13.13 12.29 -0.79
C SER A 329 13.17 13.51 -1.72
N GLN A 330 13.31 13.31 -3.04
CA GLN A 330 13.33 14.39 -4.03
C GLN A 330 11.92 14.98 -4.27
N SER A 331 10.87 14.23 -3.95
CA SER A 331 9.48 14.71 -4.06
C SER A 331 9.14 15.80 -3.05
N CYS A 332 9.96 15.97 -2.00
CA CYS A 332 9.81 17.02 -1.00
C CYS A 332 10.14 18.42 -1.55
N VAL A 333 10.79 18.50 -2.72
CA VAL A 333 11.03 19.75 -3.44
C VAL A 333 9.77 20.10 -4.24
N ASP A 334 9.29 21.34 -4.13
CA ASP A 334 8.09 21.75 -4.86
C ASP A 334 8.28 21.62 -6.38
N GLY A 335 7.29 21.02 -7.03
CA GLY A 335 7.33 20.63 -8.43
C GLY A 335 7.07 19.13 -8.63
N VAL A 336 7.53 18.60 -9.75
CA VAL A 336 7.28 17.22 -10.18
C VAL A 336 8.59 16.44 -10.27
N VAL A 337 8.56 15.18 -9.83
CA VAL A 337 9.62 14.19 -10.09
C VAL A 337 9.36 13.55 -11.45
N LEU A 338 10.35 13.62 -12.34
CA LEU A 338 10.24 13.21 -13.74
C LEU A 338 10.85 11.83 -13.96
N PHE A 339 10.04 10.92 -14.49
CA PHE A 339 10.47 9.60 -14.90
C PHE A 339 10.23 9.38 -16.38
N ASN A 340 11.13 8.62 -17.00
CA ASN A 340 10.79 7.93 -18.24
C ASN A 340 10.02 6.62 -17.95
N ARG A 341 9.60 5.90 -19.00
CA ARG A 341 8.87 4.63 -18.85
C ARG A 341 9.66 3.54 -18.11
N SER A 342 10.98 3.57 -18.17
CA SER A 342 11.85 2.57 -17.53
C SER A 342 12.18 2.91 -16.07
N MET A 343 11.44 3.83 -15.43
CA MET A 343 11.69 4.29 -14.04
C MET A 343 13.04 5.00 -13.82
N VAL A 344 13.66 5.51 -14.89
CA VAL A 344 14.85 6.39 -14.77
C VAL A 344 14.38 7.78 -14.37
N THR A 345 14.93 8.31 -13.28
CA THR A 345 14.63 9.68 -12.83
C THR A 345 15.51 10.67 -13.58
N ASN A 346 14.88 11.57 -14.35
CA ASN A 346 15.58 12.55 -15.20
C ASN A 346 15.60 13.97 -14.61
N GLY A 347 14.97 14.17 -13.46
CA GLY A 347 14.95 15.45 -12.77
C GLY A 347 13.85 15.55 -11.72
N PHE A 348 13.95 16.56 -10.87
CA PHE A 348 12.97 16.88 -9.85
C PHE A 348 12.82 18.41 -9.70
N GLY A 349 11.76 18.83 -9.00
CA GLY A 349 11.38 20.24 -8.92
C GLY A 349 10.99 20.82 -10.29
N ALA A 350 10.44 19.98 -11.18
CA ALA A 350 10.05 20.41 -12.51
C ALA A 350 8.72 21.17 -12.48
N VAL A 351 8.65 22.26 -13.24
CA VAL A 351 7.45 23.07 -13.44
C VAL A 351 6.80 22.71 -14.78
N LEU A 352 5.53 22.31 -14.73
CA LEU A 352 4.73 22.01 -15.91
C LEU A 352 4.25 23.32 -16.55
N ARG A 353 4.67 23.60 -17.80
CA ARG A 353 4.38 24.85 -18.54
C ARG A 353 3.26 24.72 -19.57
N ALA A 354 2.60 23.57 -19.63
CA ALA A 354 1.53 23.31 -20.59
C ALA A 354 0.41 24.36 -20.47
N LYS A 355 0.06 25.00 -21.60
CA LYS A 355 -0.82 26.18 -21.60
C LYS A 355 -2.31 25.86 -21.82
N LYS A 356 -2.63 24.81 -22.58
CA LYS A 356 -4.04 24.52 -22.92
C LYS A 356 -4.70 23.72 -21.80
N MET A 357 -5.80 24.24 -21.29
CA MET A 357 -6.64 23.56 -20.31
C MET A 357 -7.85 22.91 -21.00
N PRO A 358 -8.23 21.66 -20.67
CA PRO A 358 -9.49 21.12 -21.12
C PRO A 358 -10.67 21.91 -20.52
N ARG A 359 -11.80 21.99 -21.23
CA ARG A 359 -13.02 22.64 -20.70
C ARG A 359 -13.63 21.87 -19.52
N LYS A 360 -13.48 20.55 -19.52
CA LYS A 360 -13.95 19.64 -18.48
C LYS A 360 -13.01 18.45 -18.38
N ILE A 361 -12.93 17.86 -17.20
CA ILE A 361 -12.29 16.57 -16.95
C ILE A 361 -13.36 15.56 -16.54
N PHE A 362 -13.01 14.28 -16.50
CA PHE A 362 -13.91 13.23 -16.04
C PHE A 362 -13.31 12.51 -14.83
N VAL A 363 -14.05 12.46 -13.72
CA VAL A 363 -13.68 11.67 -12.55
C VAL A 363 -14.32 10.30 -12.69
N SER A 364 -13.51 9.24 -12.56
CA SER A 364 -14.00 7.87 -12.66
C SER A 364 -14.23 7.26 -11.29
N THR A 365 -15.43 6.73 -11.06
CA THR A 365 -15.77 5.92 -9.87
C THR A 365 -15.34 4.45 -9.98
N THR A 366 -14.73 4.06 -11.10
CA THR A 366 -14.19 2.70 -11.33
C THR A 366 -12.78 2.72 -11.90
N ALA A 367 -11.99 1.66 -11.65
CA ALA A 367 -10.63 1.55 -12.18
C ALA A 367 -10.59 1.47 -13.72
N THR A 368 -11.60 0.86 -14.34
CA THR A 368 -11.66 0.65 -15.80
C THR A 368 -12.14 1.88 -16.58
N ALA A 369 -12.69 2.90 -15.90
CA ALA A 369 -13.19 4.12 -16.51
C ALA A 369 -14.23 3.90 -17.62
N THR A 370 -15.22 3.06 -17.33
CA THR A 370 -16.35 2.83 -18.24
C THR A 370 -17.16 4.11 -18.46
N PRO A 371 -17.84 4.31 -19.61
CA PRO A 371 -18.61 5.53 -19.86
C PRO A 371 -19.64 5.88 -18.78
N LYS A 372 -20.21 4.88 -18.11
CA LYS A 372 -21.20 5.06 -17.02
C LYS A 372 -20.59 5.51 -15.70
N SER A 373 -19.28 5.30 -15.50
CA SER A 373 -18.59 5.67 -14.26
C SER A 373 -17.95 7.05 -14.32
N LEU A 374 -18.13 7.80 -15.42
CA LEU A 374 -17.47 9.08 -15.65
C LEU A 374 -18.37 10.25 -15.28
N GLU A 375 -17.93 11.04 -14.31
CA GLU A 375 -18.60 12.26 -13.87
C GLU A 375 -17.83 13.49 -14.36
N ALA A 376 -18.52 14.45 -14.97
CA ALA A 376 -17.87 15.63 -15.54
C ALA A 376 -17.58 16.66 -14.44
N HIS A 377 -16.31 17.08 -14.32
CA HIS A 377 -15.86 18.08 -13.36
C HIS A 377 -15.22 19.27 -14.06
N ASP A 378 -15.35 20.44 -13.43
CA ASP A 378 -14.65 21.64 -13.86
C ASP A 378 -13.22 21.65 -13.29
N PRO A 379 -12.19 21.67 -14.14
CA PRO A 379 -10.81 21.68 -13.67
C PRO A 379 -10.45 22.91 -12.81
N ARG A 380 -11.23 24.00 -12.86
CA ARG A 380 -10.97 25.23 -12.10
C ARG A 380 -11.19 25.07 -10.60
N TYR A 381 -11.93 24.05 -10.15
CA TYR A 381 -12.15 23.77 -8.74
C TYR A 381 -10.96 23.09 -8.05
N TYR A 382 -9.94 22.69 -8.79
CA TYR A 382 -8.77 22.04 -8.23
C TYR A 382 -7.61 23.02 -7.96
N GLY A 383 -6.77 22.67 -6.98
CA GLY A 383 -5.56 23.43 -6.63
C GLY A 383 -4.55 23.57 -7.77
N THR A 384 -3.56 24.44 -7.61
CA THR A 384 -2.52 24.75 -8.63
C THR A 384 -1.81 23.49 -9.15
N ARG A 385 -1.32 22.63 -8.26
CA ARG A 385 -0.62 21.37 -8.62
C ARG A 385 -1.47 20.46 -9.51
N HIS A 386 -2.75 20.27 -9.14
CA HIS A 386 -3.70 19.50 -9.93
C HIS A 386 -3.95 20.14 -11.30
N ARG A 387 -4.16 21.45 -11.34
CA ARG A 387 -4.41 22.17 -12.60
C ARG A 387 -3.22 22.08 -13.56
N SER A 388 -2.00 22.22 -13.05
CA SER A 388 -0.77 22.03 -13.84
C SER A 388 -0.68 20.61 -14.40
N MET A 389 -0.98 19.59 -13.58
CA MET A 389 -0.96 18.20 -14.04
C MET A 389 -2.05 17.92 -15.09
N ILE A 390 -3.26 18.43 -14.88
CA ILE A 390 -4.37 18.33 -15.82
C ILE A 390 -4.01 18.95 -17.17
N ALA A 391 -3.45 20.17 -17.17
CA ALA A 391 -2.99 20.81 -18.39
C ALA A 391 -1.92 19.97 -19.09
N TYR A 392 -0.94 19.45 -18.36
CA TYR A 392 0.12 18.65 -18.96
C TYR A 392 -0.42 17.36 -19.61
N CYS A 393 -1.13 16.52 -18.87
CA CYS A 393 -1.70 15.27 -19.39
C CYS A 393 -2.71 15.50 -20.52
N TRP A 394 -3.37 16.66 -20.57
CA TRP A 394 -4.25 17.01 -21.70
C TRP A 394 -3.49 17.28 -23.01
N ASN A 395 -2.35 17.96 -22.90
CA ASN A 395 -1.50 18.30 -24.05
C ASN A 395 -0.58 17.14 -24.47
N HIS A 396 -0.28 16.21 -23.55
CA HIS A 396 0.63 15.07 -23.76
C HIS A 396 -0.10 13.74 -23.54
N PRO A 397 -0.74 13.15 -24.57
CA PRO A 397 -1.64 12.00 -24.41
C PRO A 397 -0.99 10.73 -23.86
N THR A 398 0.32 10.57 -24.01
CA THR A 398 1.07 9.41 -23.51
C THR A 398 1.52 9.58 -22.05
N ALA A 399 1.33 10.75 -21.45
CA ALA A 399 1.78 11.03 -20.10
C ALA A 399 0.84 10.42 -19.05
N LEU A 400 1.43 9.91 -17.97
CA LEU A 400 0.71 9.55 -16.75
C LEU A 400 1.16 10.48 -15.62
N GLY A 401 0.22 11.27 -15.13
CA GLY A 401 0.43 12.19 -14.03
C GLY A 401 -0.11 11.64 -12.72
N LEU A 402 0.63 11.78 -11.63
CA LEU A 402 0.15 11.49 -10.28
C LEU A 402 0.38 12.69 -9.38
N VAL A 403 -0.64 13.03 -8.60
CA VAL A 403 -0.57 14.06 -7.56
C VAL A 403 -0.86 13.38 -6.23
N ILE A 404 0.07 13.56 -5.29
CA ILE A 404 -0.06 13.14 -3.90
C ILE A 404 -0.30 14.43 -3.11
N SER A 405 -1.48 14.58 -2.52
CA SER A 405 -1.76 15.74 -1.68
C SER A 405 -1.18 15.57 -0.29
N GLN A 406 -1.10 16.68 0.44
CA GLN A 406 -0.51 16.73 1.78
C GLN A 406 -1.27 15.88 2.80
N ASP A 407 -2.60 15.80 2.64
CA ASP A 407 -3.54 14.95 3.38
C ASP A 407 -3.49 13.46 2.94
N GLY A 408 -2.56 13.12 2.03
CA GLY A 408 -2.30 11.75 1.61
C GLY A 408 -3.18 11.24 0.48
N ASP A 409 -4.11 12.02 -0.08
CA ASP A 409 -4.86 11.55 -1.25
C ASP A 409 -3.97 11.43 -2.50
N ILE A 410 -4.06 10.29 -3.17
CA ILE A 410 -3.35 10.03 -4.43
C ILE A 410 -4.38 10.08 -5.56
N ARG A 411 -4.11 10.96 -6.52
CA ARG A 411 -4.90 11.13 -7.74
C ARG A 411 -4.04 10.85 -8.97
N ALA A 412 -4.58 10.09 -9.92
CA ALA A 412 -3.93 9.82 -11.19
C ALA A 412 -4.67 10.49 -12.35
N PHE A 413 -3.92 10.93 -13.35
CA PHE A 413 -4.39 11.69 -14.50
C PHE A 413 -3.86 11.05 -15.77
N SER A 414 -4.75 10.70 -16.69
CA SER A 414 -4.35 10.20 -18.00
C SER A 414 -5.40 10.57 -19.05
N LYS A 415 -4.95 10.82 -20.27
CA LYS A 415 -5.84 11.08 -21.40
C LYS A 415 -6.17 9.78 -22.11
N ILE A 416 -7.46 9.48 -22.20
CA ILE A 416 -7.98 8.32 -22.93
C ILE A 416 -8.87 8.84 -24.03
N GLU A 417 -8.50 8.54 -25.28
CA GLU A 417 -9.14 9.13 -26.46
C GLU A 417 -9.13 10.67 -26.33
N ASP A 418 -10.29 11.32 -26.39
CA ASP A 418 -10.45 12.77 -26.25
C ASP A 418 -10.89 13.22 -24.85
N LYS A 419 -10.74 12.36 -23.84
CA LYS A 419 -11.14 12.66 -22.45
C LYS A 419 -9.94 12.59 -21.52
N LEU A 420 -9.74 13.64 -20.72
CA LEU A 420 -8.86 13.54 -19.57
C LEU A 420 -9.65 12.90 -18.42
N ILE A 421 -9.14 11.78 -17.91
CA ILE A 421 -9.75 11.03 -16.82
C ILE A 421 -8.88 11.16 -15.58
N MET A 422 -9.53 11.39 -14.44
CA MET A 422 -8.95 11.42 -13.12
C MET A 422 -9.50 10.26 -12.31
N TRP A 423 -8.62 9.57 -11.58
CA TRP A 423 -8.98 8.57 -10.57
C TRP A 423 -8.57 9.09 -9.20
N GLU A 424 -9.44 8.87 -8.22
CA GLU A 424 -9.23 9.23 -6.81
C GLU A 424 -9.32 7.98 -5.92
N ASN A 425 -8.88 8.09 -4.66
CA ASN A 425 -8.87 6.98 -3.70
C ASN A 425 -8.18 5.73 -4.27
N ILE A 426 -7.00 5.91 -4.87
CA ILE A 426 -6.24 4.83 -5.50
C ILE A 426 -5.72 3.86 -4.45
N LYS A 427 -5.89 2.56 -4.68
CA LYS A 427 -5.28 1.51 -3.87
C LYS A 427 -3.78 1.45 -4.15
N THR A 428 -2.97 1.80 -3.15
CA THR A 428 -1.50 1.70 -3.21
C THR A 428 -0.93 0.68 -2.23
N GLN A 429 -1.71 0.22 -1.25
CA GLN A 429 -1.30 -0.83 -0.32
C GLN A 429 -1.78 -2.21 -0.77
N GLN A 430 -1.06 -3.24 -0.34
CA GLN A 430 -1.38 -4.64 -0.57
C GLN A 430 -2.50 -5.11 0.35
N TYR A 431 -3.75 -4.72 0.04
CA TYR A 431 -4.90 -5.36 0.69
C TYR A 431 -5.18 -6.72 0.07
N LEU A 432 -5.27 -7.74 0.93
CA LEU A 432 -5.76 -9.05 0.53
C LEU A 432 -7.27 -9.01 0.32
N THR A 433 -7.76 -9.90 -0.53
CA THR A 433 -9.20 -10.19 -0.62
C THR A 433 -9.44 -11.61 -0.13
N ASN A 434 -10.62 -11.92 0.39
CA ASN A 434 -11.00 -13.29 0.79
C ASN A 434 -10.67 -14.37 -0.27
N ARG A 435 -10.63 -14.02 -1.57
CA ARG A 435 -10.27 -14.96 -2.65
C ARG A 435 -8.76 -15.25 -2.75
N SER A 436 -7.89 -14.30 -2.41
CA SER A 436 -6.44 -14.48 -2.48
C SER A 436 -5.88 -15.30 -1.31
N GLN A 437 -6.55 -15.29 -0.17
CA GLN A 437 -6.14 -16.05 1.02
C GLN A 437 -6.34 -17.57 0.86
N ASN A 438 -7.41 -18.00 0.18
CA ASN A 438 -7.66 -19.42 -0.09
C ASN A 438 -6.68 -20.07 -1.08
N ARG A 439 -5.83 -19.30 -1.77
CA ARG A 439 -4.78 -19.83 -2.65
C ARG A 439 -3.43 -20.01 -1.96
N LYS A 440 -3.25 -19.46 -0.75
CA LYS A 440 -2.01 -19.53 0.04
C LYS A 440 -2.08 -20.53 1.22
N LYS A 441 -3.19 -21.27 1.35
CA LYS A 441 -3.35 -22.33 2.36
C LYS A 441 -3.25 -23.71 1.75
#